data_AF-A0A284RI52-F1
#
_entry.id   AF-A0A284RI52-F1
#
_cell.length_a   1.000
_cell.length_b   1.000
_cell.length_c   1.000
_cell.angle_alpha   90.00
_cell.angle_beta   90.00
_cell.angle_gamma   90.00
#
_symmetry.space_group_name_H-M   'P 1'
#
loop_
_entity.id
_entity.type
_entity.pdbx_description
1 polymer ?
#
loop_
_entity_poly.entity_id
_entity_poly.type
_entity_poly.pdbx_seq_one_letter_code
_entity_poly.pdbx_strand_id
1 'polypeptide(L)'
;MGNEVPWINCKPDLVRKPLPFKGETNNIDWFLTNYEVYFQVHSTYLWLDSYRVTFTSSYFEERALEWWILELADLHSITRGKYRFPTWYSFTEAIQEKFKDPAVKDKQKVKMYALCMTGGMTTTEYFQELEKFTKKARL
;
A
#
# COMPACT_ATOMS: atom_id res chain seq x y z
N MET A 1 -6.76 6.76 45.27
CA MET A 1 -6.25 5.52 44.65
C MET A 1 -7.11 5.28 43.42
N GLY A 2 -6.67 5.73 42.25
CA GLY A 2 -7.36 5.52 40.98
C GLY A 2 -6.85 4.24 40.35
N ASN A 3 -7.76 3.36 39.93
CA ASN A 3 -7.45 2.13 39.21
C ASN A 3 -6.75 2.47 37.87
N GLU A 4 -5.42 2.55 37.88
CA GLU A 4 -4.65 2.39 36.65
C GLU A 4 -4.68 0.92 36.29
N VAL A 5 -5.48 0.62 35.28
CA VAL A 5 -5.70 -0.73 34.82
C VAL A 5 -4.45 -1.19 34.07
N PRO A 6 -3.67 -2.18 34.56
CA PRO A 6 -2.30 -2.44 34.07
C PRO A 6 -2.21 -2.85 32.59
N TRP A 7 -3.34 -3.26 32.00
CA TRP A 7 -3.41 -3.72 30.61
C TRP A 7 -3.74 -2.64 29.58
N ILE A 8 -4.07 -1.40 29.99
CA ILE A 8 -4.30 -0.31 29.02
C ILE A 8 -3.00 0.04 28.26
N ASN A 9 -1.84 -0.17 28.89
CA ASN A 9 -0.53 0.04 28.28
C ASN A 9 0.07 -1.23 27.63
N CYS A 10 -0.64 -2.36 27.69
CA CYS A 10 -0.27 -3.60 27.04
C CYS A 10 -1.08 -3.79 25.76
N LYS A 11 -1.04 -2.84 24.81
CA LYS A 11 -1.33 -3.20 23.42
C LYS A 11 -0.09 -3.91 22.92
N PRO A 12 -0.12 -5.24 22.69
CA PRO A 12 1.02 -5.85 22.03
C PRO A 12 1.09 -5.21 20.64
N ASP A 13 2.29 -4.80 20.22
CA ASP A 13 2.59 -4.54 18.82
C ASP A 13 2.51 -5.87 18.05
N LEU A 14 1.30 -6.46 17.99
CA LEU A 14 1.02 -7.76 17.37
C LEU A 14 1.39 -7.74 15.89
N VAL A 15 1.33 -6.56 15.29
CA VAL A 15 1.73 -6.31 13.91
C VAL A 15 2.49 -4.99 13.87
N ARG A 16 3.69 -5.03 13.27
CA ARG A 16 4.48 -3.83 13.00
C ARG A 16 3.63 -2.83 12.22
N LYS A 17 3.60 -1.58 12.67
CA LYS A 17 2.95 -0.49 11.92
C LYS A 17 3.57 -0.39 10.52
N PRO A 18 2.76 -0.17 9.48
CA PRO A 18 3.29 0.00 8.13
C PRO A 18 4.26 1.18 8.04
N LEU A 19 5.17 1.13 7.07
CA LEU A 19 6.11 2.21 6.83
C LEU A 19 5.43 3.41 6.14
N PRO A 20 5.99 4.63 6.31
CA PRO A 20 5.58 5.78 5.53
C PRO A 20 5.74 5.56 4.02
N PHE A 21 4.88 6.19 3.24
CA PHE A 21 4.94 6.15 1.78
C PHE A 21 5.27 7.53 1.22
N LYS A 22 6.42 7.60 0.57
CA LYS A 22 6.98 8.81 -0.03
C LYS A 22 6.48 9.05 -1.45
N GLY A 23 5.74 8.11 -2.03
CA GLY A 23 5.31 8.14 -3.42
C GLY A 23 6.21 7.36 -4.38
N GLU A 24 7.13 6.51 -3.91
CA GLU A 24 8.02 5.74 -4.77
C GLU A 24 7.28 4.65 -5.58
N THR A 25 7.57 4.56 -6.87
CA THR A 25 6.83 3.70 -7.82
C THR A 25 7.03 2.21 -7.62
N ASN A 26 8.19 1.79 -7.09
CA ASN A 26 8.58 0.38 -6.98
C ASN A 26 7.94 -0.35 -5.79
N ASN A 27 7.28 0.35 -4.87
CA ASN A 27 6.86 -0.18 -3.57
C ASN A 27 5.36 -0.02 -3.28
N ILE A 28 4.54 0.37 -4.27
CA ILE A 28 3.10 0.64 -4.05
C ILE A 28 2.33 -0.61 -3.64
N ASP A 29 2.54 -1.73 -4.33
CA ASP A 29 1.79 -2.95 -4.01
C ASP A 29 2.19 -3.52 -2.65
N TRP A 30 3.48 -3.44 -2.32
CA TRP A 30 3.99 -3.80 -1.00
C TRP A 30 3.40 -2.87 0.07
N PHE A 31 3.34 -1.57 -0.20
CA PHE A 31 2.71 -0.58 0.69
C PHE A 31 1.24 -0.95 0.93
N LEU A 32 0.41 -1.02 -0.12
CA LEU A 32 -1.02 -1.31 0.01
C LEU A 32 -1.29 -2.66 0.69
N THR A 33 -0.53 -3.70 0.36
CA THR A 33 -0.67 -5.02 0.98
C THR A 33 -0.40 -5.00 2.49
N ASN A 34 0.60 -4.25 2.95
CA ASN A 34 0.87 -4.14 4.38
C ASN A 34 -0.26 -3.46 5.16
N TYR A 35 -0.90 -2.44 4.58
CA TYR A 35 -2.06 -1.79 5.20
C TYR A 35 -3.27 -2.71 5.20
N GLU A 36 -3.51 -3.47 4.13
CA GLU A 36 -4.60 -4.46 4.06
C GLU A 36 -4.47 -5.50 5.18
N VAL A 37 -3.29 -6.08 5.36
CA VAL A 37 -3.00 -7.05 6.43
C VAL A 37 -3.15 -6.39 7.81
N TYR A 38 -2.65 -5.17 7.97
CA TYR A 38 -2.79 -4.43 9.23
C TYR A 38 -4.27 -4.18 9.59
N PHE A 39 -5.11 -3.84 8.60
CA PHE A 39 -6.55 -3.62 8.79
C PHE A 39 -7.31 -4.90 9.08
N GLN A 40 -6.90 -6.04 8.51
CA GLN A 40 -7.50 -7.34 8.86
C GLN A 40 -7.30 -7.64 10.35
N VAL A 41 -6.09 -7.44 10.87
CA VAL A 41 -5.78 -7.66 12.29
C VAL A 41 -6.44 -6.63 13.21
N HIS A 42 -6.59 -5.38 12.76
CA HIS A 42 -7.18 -4.28 13.53
C HIS A 42 -8.62 -3.94 13.11
N SER A 43 -9.35 -4.91 12.54
CA SER A 43 -10.67 -4.70 11.94
C SER A 43 -11.70 -4.16 12.93
N THR A 44 -11.56 -4.45 14.22
CA THR A 44 -12.41 -3.92 15.29
C THR A 44 -12.45 -2.38 15.36
N TYR A 45 -11.38 -1.71 14.94
CA TYR A 45 -11.28 -0.23 14.95
C TYR A 45 -11.25 0.37 13.54
N LEU A 46 -10.84 -0.40 12.53
CA LEU A 46 -10.60 0.06 11.16
C LEU A 46 -11.57 -0.59 10.15
N TRP A 47 -12.81 -0.81 10.57
CA TRP A 47 -13.86 -1.41 9.72
C TRP A 47 -14.43 -0.43 8.70
N LEU A 48 -14.43 0.88 8.97
CA LEU A 48 -14.90 1.90 8.05
C LEU A 48 -13.81 2.33 7.07
N ASP A 49 -14.19 2.48 5.81
CA ASP A 49 -13.30 2.97 4.74
C ASP A 49 -12.73 4.35 5.05
N SER A 50 -13.52 5.26 5.61
CA SER A 50 -13.05 6.59 6.02
C SER A 50 -11.91 6.52 7.03
N TYR A 51 -11.94 5.54 7.94
CA TYR A 51 -10.86 5.31 8.92
C TYR A 51 -9.63 4.70 8.25
N ARG A 52 -9.81 3.76 7.33
CA ARG A 52 -8.70 3.18 6.55
C ARG A 52 -8.00 4.22 5.69
N VAL A 53 -8.75 5.07 5.01
CA VAL A 53 -8.24 6.17 4.17
C VAL A 53 -7.51 7.20 5.02
N THR A 54 -8.11 7.64 6.13
CA THR A 54 -7.49 8.63 7.02
C THR A 54 -6.24 8.07 7.70
N PHE A 55 -6.28 6.82 8.15
CA PHE A 55 -5.12 6.15 8.72
C PHE A 55 -4.00 6.04 7.68
N THR A 56 -4.26 5.50 6.50
CA THR A 56 -3.23 5.33 5.46
C THR A 56 -2.62 6.65 5.02
N SER A 57 -3.46 7.67 4.79
CA SER A 57 -2.98 8.99 4.37
C SER A 57 -2.16 9.71 5.44
N SER A 58 -2.34 9.40 6.72
CA SER A 58 -1.49 9.94 7.79
C SER A 58 -0.02 9.49 7.72
N TYR A 59 0.26 8.44 6.94
CA TYR A 59 1.61 7.93 6.67
C TYR A 59 2.15 8.37 5.30
N PHE A 60 1.46 9.29 4.61
CA PHE A 60 2.02 9.88 3.40
C PHE A 60 3.09 10.91 3.74
N GLU A 61 4.18 10.83 3.00
CA GLU A 61 5.31 11.74 3.08
C GLU A 61 5.65 12.27 1.68
N GLU A 62 6.38 13.39 1.64
CA GLU A 62 6.96 13.95 0.42
C GLU A 62 5.92 14.05 -0.72
N ARG A 63 6.19 13.41 -1.86
CA ARG A 63 5.36 13.48 -3.06
C ARG A 63 3.96 12.90 -2.85
N ALA A 64 3.82 11.88 -1.99
CA ALA A 64 2.52 11.31 -1.67
C ALA A 64 1.68 12.28 -0.83
N LEU A 65 2.31 12.98 0.12
CA LEU A 65 1.63 13.96 0.95
C LEU A 65 1.15 15.16 0.12
N GLU A 66 2.03 15.69 -0.74
CA GLU A 66 1.69 16.82 -1.64
C GLU A 66 0.49 16.48 -2.54
N TRP A 67 0.49 15.29 -3.14
CA TRP A 67 -0.64 14.82 -3.93
C TRP A 67 -1.92 14.72 -3.11
N TRP A 68 -1.86 14.11 -1.92
CA TRP A 68 -3.04 13.91 -1.10
C TRP A 68 -3.65 15.21 -0.57
N ILE A 69 -2.85 16.24 -0.32
CA ILE A 69 -3.35 17.57 0.04
C ILE A 69 -4.22 18.16 -1.09
N LEU A 70 -3.82 17.95 -2.35
CA LEU A 70 -4.60 18.39 -3.51
C LEU A 70 -5.91 17.60 -3.63
N GLU A 71 -5.86 16.27 -3.49
CA GLU A 71 -7.06 15.43 -3.50
C GLU A 71 -8.03 15.81 -2.36
N LEU A 72 -7.53 16.09 -1.16
CA LEU A 72 -8.35 16.50 -0.03
C LEU A 72 -9.11 17.81 -0.30
N ALA A 73 -8.54 18.73 -1.06
CA ALA A 73 -9.21 19.96 -1.44
C ALA A 73 -10.45 19.68 -2.31
N ASP A 74 -10.34 18.72 -3.23
CA ASP A 74 -11.45 18.30 -4.10
C ASP A 74 -12.51 17.49 -3.35
N LEU A 75 -12.09 16.71 -2.34
CA LEU A 75 -13.01 15.95 -1.47
C LEU A 75 -13.76 16.84 -0.46
N HIS A 76 -13.34 18.09 -0.27
CA HIS A 76 -13.97 19.01 0.66
C HIS A 76 -15.30 19.56 0.11
N SER A 77 -16.42 19.15 0.72
CA SER A 77 -17.74 19.63 0.31
C SER A 77 -18.00 21.04 0.87
N ILE A 78 -17.87 22.06 0.01
CA ILE A 78 -18.14 23.47 0.34
C ILE A 78 -19.54 23.65 0.96
N THR A 79 -20.53 22.90 0.46
CA THR A 79 -21.94 23.01 0.89
C THR A 79 -22.26 22.32 2.21
N ARG A 80 -21.47 21.32 2.63
CA ARG A 80 -21.73 20.53 3.85
C ARG A 80 -20.67 20.73 4.95
N GLY A 81 -19.57 21.43 4.65
CA GLY A 81 -18.45 21.63 5.57
C GLY A 81 -17.80 20.32 6.04
N LYS A 82 -17.88 19.26 5.21
CA LYS A 82 -17.38 17.91 5.54
C LYS A 82 -16.60 17.33 4.36
N TYR A 83 -15.55 16.59 4.66
CA TYR A 83 -14.84 15.78 3.67
C TYR A 83 -15.68 14.56 3.28
N ARG A 84 -15.77 14.29 1.97
CA ARG A 84 -16.35 13.06 1.45
C ARG A 84 -15.22 12.09 1.15
N PHE A 85 -14.95 11.17 2.07
CA PHE A 85 -13.91 10.18 1.84
C PHE A 85 -14.35 9.19 0.74
N PRO A 86 -13.43 8.80 -0.16
CA PRO A 86 -13.66 7.70 -1.08
C PRO A 86 -13.81 6.37 -0.31
N THR A 87 -14.32 5.35 -1.00
CA THR A 87 -14.20 3.97 -0.51
C THR A 87 -12.73 3.57 -0.45
N TRP A 88 -12.41 2.55 0.34
CA TRP A 88 -11.04 2.03 0.42
C TRP A 88 -10.56 1.58 -0.96
N TYR A 89 -11.42 0.90 -1.71
CA TYR A 89 -11.14 0.44 -3.07
C TYR A 89 -10.76 1.61 -4.01
N SER A 90 -11.61 2.64 -4.12
CA SER A 90 -11.35 3.79 -5.00
C SER A 90 -10.11 4.58 -4.57
N PHE A 91 -9.81 4.64 -3.27
CA PHE A 91 -8.58 5.24 -2.78
C PHE A 91 -7.33 4.46 -3.22
N THR A 92 -7.35 3.12 -3.11
CA THR A 92 -6.22 2.29 -3.55
C THR A 92 -5.99 2.35 -5.06
N GLU A 93 -7.06 2.40 -5.86
CA GLU A 93 -6.96 2.61 -7.31
C GLU A 93 -6.33 3.97 -7.63
N ALA A 94 -6.76 5.05 -6.97
CA ALA A 94 -6.20 6.38 -7.18
C ALA A 94 -4.69 6.45 -6.85
N ILE A 95 -4.25 5.79 -5.77
CA ILE A 95 -2.82 5.68 -5.44
C ILE A 95 -2.07 4.92 -6.53
N GLN A 96 -2.60 3.79 -6.98
CA GLN A 96 -1.98 2.99 -8.04
C GLN A 96 -1.90 3.80 -9.33
N GLU A 97 -2.97 4.43 -9.77
CA GLU A 97 -2.97 5.27 -10.97
C GLU A 97 -1.95 6.42 -10.86
N LYS A 98 -1.88 7.08 -9.70
CA LYS A 98 -1.00 8.23 -9.50
C LYS A 98 0.48 7.87 -9.48
N PHE A 99 0.83 6.79 -8.79
CA PHE A 99 2.24 6.50 -8.47
C PHE A 99 2.82 5.32 -9.23
N LYS A 100 2.01 4.49 -9.91
CA LYS A 100 2.53 3.33 -10.64
C LYS A 100 3.27 3.79 -11.89
N ASP A 101 4.50 3.31 -12.04
CA ASP A 101 5.27 3.55 -13.25
C ASP A 101 4.90 2.48 -14.31
N PRO A 102 4.26 2.86 -15.43
CA PRO A 102 3.92 1.92 -16.49
C PRO A 102 5.17 1.24 -17.08
N ALA A 103 6.33 1.88 -17.02
CA ALA A 103 7.59 1.31 -17.52
C ALA A 103 8.11 0.16 -16.64
N VAL A 104 7.67 0.03 -15.39
CA VAL A 104 8.08 -1.10 -14.52
C VAL A 104 7.49 -2.41 -15.05
N LYS A 105 6.21 -2.41 -15.45
CA LYS A 105 5.55 -3.60 -16.01
C LYS A 105 6.20 -4.02 -17.33
N ASP A 106 6.52 -3.05 -18.18
CA ASP A 106 7.15 -3.30 -19.47
C ASP A 106 8.61 -3.79 -19.30
N LYS A 107 9.38 -3.19 -18.39
CA LYS A 107 10.72 -3.71 -18.02
C LYS A 107 10.65 -5.12 -17.44
N GLN A 108 9.64 -5.43 -16.64
CA GLN A 108 9.44 -6.76 -16.07
C GLN A 108 9.12 -7.79 -17.16
N LYS A 109 8.25 -7.44 -18.13
CA LYS A 109 7.95 -8.28 -19.31
C LYS A 109 9.18 -8.48 -20.20
N VAL A 110 9.92 -7.42 -20.50
CA VAL A 110 11.15 -7.51 -21.32
C VAL A 110 12.17 -8.42 -20.65
N LYS A 111 12.38 -8.30 -19.33
CA LYS A 111 13.25 -9.21 -18.56
C LYS A 111 12.76 -10.65 -18.59
N MET A 112 11.44 -10.87 -18.50
CA MET A 112 10.86 -12.21 -18.60
C MET A 112 11.11 -12.84 -19.97
N TYR A 113 10.94 -12.10 -21.07
CA TYR A 113 11.21 -12.59 -22.42
C TYR A 113 12.71 -12.76 -22.72
N ALA A 114 13.58 -11.97 -22.09
CA ALA A 114 15.03 -12.07 -22.22
C ALA A 114 15.65 -13.16 -21.33
N LEU A 115 14.90 -13.70 -20.36
CA LEU A 115 15.36 -14.76 -19.47
C LEU A 115 15.44 -16.09 -20.25
N CYS A 116 16.63 -16.44 -20.71
CA CYS A 116 16.94 -17.76 -21.25
C CYS A 116 17.65 -18.61 -20.20
N MET A 117 17.37 -19.91 -20.18
CA MET A 117 18.20 -20.89 -19.46
C MET A 117 19.64 -20.75 -19.92
N THR A 118 20.51 -20.22 -19.06
CA THR A 118 21.95 -20.13 -19.31
C THR A 118 22.63 -21.33 -18.67
N GLY A 119 23.73 -21.82 -19.25
CA GLY A 119 24.37 -23.09 -18.86
C GLY A 119 24.86 -23.19 -17.40
N GLY A 120 24.82 -22.08 -16.64
CA GLY A 120 25.15 -22.04 -15.21
C GLY A 120 23.95 -22.09 -14.26
N MET A 121 22.71 -22.10 -14.76
CA MET A 121 21.49 -22.04 -13.94
C MET A 121 20.81 -23.41 -13.85
N THR A 122 20.44 -23.84 -12.66
CA THR A 122 19.65 -25.06 -12.49
C THR A 122 18.20 -24.85 -12.93
N THR A 123 17.53 -25.92 -13.36
CA THR A 123 16.12 -25.88 -13.78
C THR A 123 15.22 -25.27 -12.69
N THR A 124 15.50 -25.54 -11.42
CA THR A 124 14.75 -25.03 -10.27
C THR A 124 14.93 -23.52 -10.09
N GLU A 125 16.15 -23.01 -10.22
CA GLU A 125 16.45 -21.57 -10.11
C GLU A 125 15.77 -20.78 -11.24
N TYR A 126 15.76 -21.34 -12.44
CA TYR A 126 15.06 -20.74 -13.58
C TYR A 126 13.54 -20.66 -13.37
N PHE A 127 12.92 -21.72 -12.85
CA PHE A 127 11.48 -21.68 -12.53
C PHE A 127 11.16 -20.71 -11.39
N GLN A 128 12.03 -20.58 -10.39
CA GLN A 128 11.87 -19.59 -9.31
C GLN A 128 12.00 -18.15 -9.81
N GLU A 129 12.95 -17.88 -10.70
CA GLU A 129 13.10 -16.58 -11.36
C GLU A 129 11.87 -16.26 -12.22
N LEU A 130 11.40 -17.21 -13.04
CA LEU A 130 10.17 -17.07 -13.82
C LEU A 130 8.96 -16.78 -12.92
N GLU A 131 8.82 -17.47 -11.80
CA GLU A 131 7.72 -17.25 -10.85
C GLU A 131 7.78 -15.84 -10.25
N LYS A 132 8.98 -15.36 -9.90
CA LYS A 132 9.21 -13.99 -9.41
C LYS A 132 8.86 -12.95 -10.47
N PHE A 133 9.20 -13.18 -11.75
CA PHE A 133 8.82 -12.29 -12.85
C PHE A 133 7.31 -12.30 -13.11
N THR A 134 6.69 -13.49 -13.10
CA THR A 134 5.25 -13.67 -13.34
C THR A 134 4.41 -13.02 -12.24
N LYS A 135 4.80 -13.19 -10.98
CA LYS A 135 4.15 -12.54 -9.84
C LYS A 135 4.25 -11.02 -9.93
N LYS A 136 5.42 -10.49 -10.29
CA LYS A 136 5.64 -9.04 -10.46
C LYS A 136 4.99 -8.44 -11.71
N ALA A 137 4.69 -9.24 -12.74
CA ALA A 137 4.01 -8.77 -13.95
C ALA A 137 2.47 -8.81 -13.85
N ARG A 138 1.94 -9.60 -12.90
CA ARG A 138 0.52 -9.63 -12.52
C ARG A 138 0.12 -8.52 -11.54
N LEU A 139 1.10 -7.96 -10.85
CA LEU A 139 0.99 -6.70 -10.12
C LEU A 139 0.94 -5.54 -11.10
#